data_AF-A0A519TKX3-F1
#
_entry.id   AF-A0A519TKX3-F1
#
_cell.length_a   1.000
_cell.length_b   1.000
_cell.length_c   1.000
_cell.angle_alpha   90.00
_cell.angle_beta   90.00
_cell.angle_gamma   90.00
#
_symmetry.space_group_name_H-M   'P 1'
#
loop_
_entity.id
_entity.type
_entity.pdbx_description
1 polymer ?
#
loop_
_entity_poly.entity_id
_entity_poly.type
_entity_poly.pdbx_seq_one_letter_code
_entity_poly.pdbx_strand_id
1 'polypeptide(L)'
;MIKHTYDMGVVGNCAFLALIGTDTAVRWLCWPRFDSSFVFGPLLDEQKGGEYSIRPAGEFTSHQYYVPNTNVLVTEITTAAGSYRVTDFAPRFMQYERYYKPLMFIRKVEVVSGAPRVRVACR
;
A
#
# COMPACT_ATOMS: atom_id res chain seq x y z
N MET A 1 -28.27 9.89 -2.61
CA MET A 1 -27.12 9.43 -3.44
C MET A 1 -26.26 8.54 -2.55
N ILE A 2 -26.02 7.29 -2.94
CA ILE A 2 -25.07 6.43 -2.22
C ILE A 2 -23.67 6.96 -2.54
N LYS A 3 -22.88 7.27 -1.50
CA LYS A 3 -21.51 7.72 -1.66
C LYS A 3 -20.71 6.57 -2.27
N HIS A 4 -20.17 6.75 -3.47
CA HIS A 4 -19.29 5.77 -4.08
C HIS A 4 -17.97 5.76 -3.29
N THR A 5 -17.76 4.75 -2.46
CA THR A 5 -16.52 4.53 -1.73
C THR A 5 -15.72 3.45 -2.44
N TYR A 6 -14.45 3.75 -2.75
CA TYR A 6 -13.51 2.76 -3.25
C TYR A 6 -12.80 2.10 -2.07
N ASP A 7 -12.62 0.78 -2.12
CA ASP A 7 -11.92 0.01 -1.09
C ASP A 7 -10.39 0.12 -1.25
N MET A 8 -9.89 1.36 -1.27
CA MET A 8 -8.48 1.68 -1.46
C MET A 8 -8.03 2.88 -0.62
N GLY A 9 -6.81 2.80 -0.10
CA GLY A 9 -6.09 3.90 0.54
C GLY A 9 -5.09 4.57 -0.41
N VAL A 10 -4.75 5.81 -0.12
CA VAL A 10 -3.81 6.65 -0.87
C VAL A 10 -2.60 6.94 0.00
N VAL A 11 -1.41 6.65 -0.53
CA VAL A 11 -0.12 6.98 0.10
C VAL A 11 0.69 7.87 -0.84
N GLY A 12 1.34 8.91 -0.34
CA GLY A 12 2.23 9.75 -1.15
C GLY A 12 2.95 10.83 -0.35
N ASN A 13 3.97 11.44 -0.95
CA ASN A 13 4.80 12.47 -0.31
C ASN A 13 4.91 13.77 -1.13
N CYS A 14 3.90 14.04 -1.97
CA CYS A 14 3.87 15.15 -2.93
C CYS A 14 4.89 15.06 -4.08
N ALA A 15 5.63 13.95 -4.22
CA ALA A 15 6.43 13.64 -5.41
C ALA A 15 5.76 12.56 -6.27
N PHE A 16 5.11 11.58 -5.64
CA PHE A 16 4.31 10.53 -6.26
C PHE A 16 3.14 10.12 -5.33
N LEU A 17 2.23 9.28 -5.84
CA LEU A 17 1.21 8.58 -5.04
C LEU A 17 1.13 7.11 -5.44
N ALA A 18 0.68 6.28 -4.49
CA ALA A 18 0.24 4.92 -4.70
C ALA A 18 -1.20 4.75 -4.21
N LEU A 19 -1.99 3.94 -4.92
CA LEU A 19 -3.28 3.42 -4.45
C LEU A 19 -3.08 2.00 -3.92
N ILE A 20 -3.54 1.73 -2.70
CA ILE A 20 -3.35 0.46 -2.01
C ILE A 20 -4.72 -0.17 -1.72
N GLY A 21 -4.95 -1.37 -2.23
CA GLY A 21 -6.16 -2.14 -1.93
C GLY A 21 -6.20 -2.68 -0.51
N THR A 22 -7.38 -3.03 -0.03
CA THR A 22 -7.59 -3.72 1.27
C THR A 22 -6.95 -5.12 1.33
N ASP A 23 -6.57 -5.67 0.17
CA ASP A 23 -5.76 -6.88 0.04
C ASP A 23 -4.25 -6.62 -0.01
N THR A 24 -3.82 -5.40 0.32
CA THR A 24 -2.44 -4.90 0.28
C THR A 24 -1.81 -4.84 -1.12
N ALA A 25 -2.57 -5.00 -2.19
CA ALA A 25 -2.02 -4.84 -3.54
C ALA A 25 -1.88 -3.35 -3.89
N VAL A 26 -0.76 -2.96 -4.51
CA VAL A 26 -0.63 -1.66 -5.16
C VAL A 26 -1.49 -1.69 -6.42
N ARG A 27 -2.58 -0.92 -6.42
CA ARG A 27 -3.54 -0.82 -7.53
C ARG A 27 -3.12 0.20 -8.57
N TRP A 28 -2.35 1.20 -8.16
CA TRP A 28 -1.84 2.24 -9.03
C TRP A 28 -0.58 2.86 -8.45
N LEU A 29 0.44 3.08 -9.27
CA LEU A 29 1.66 3.81 -8.92
C LEU A 29 2.37 4.27 -10.19
N CYS A 30 2.32 5.58 -10.45
CA CYS A 30 3.20 6.22 -11.43
C CYS A 30 4.51 6.63 -10.77
N TRP A 31 5.62 6.42 -11.47
CA TRP A 31 6.96 6.70 -10.95
C TRP A 31 7.88 7.16 -12.09
N PRO A 32 8.71 8.20 -11.92
CA PRO A 32 8.99 8.98 -10.70
C PRO A 32 8.07 10.14 -10.38
N ARG A 33 7.14 10.47 -11.27
CA ARG A 33 6.19 11.57 -11.09
C ARG A 33 4.77 11.08 -11.29
N PHE A 34 3.81 11.86 -10.81
CA PHE A 34 2.38 11.56 -10.94
C PHE A 34 1.92 11.38 -12.40
N ASP A 35 2.55 12.07 -13.34
CA ASP A 35 2.28 12.06 -14.78
C ASP A 35 3.23 11.13 -15.57
N SER A 36 4.06 10.34 -14.88
CA SER A 36 4.88 9.31 -15.53
C SER A 36 4.03 8.08 -15.88
N SER A 37 4.58 7.20 -16.71
CA SER A 37 4.02 5.86 -16.90
C SER A 37 3.91 5.13 -15.56
N PHE A 38 2.93 4.23 -15.46
CA PHE A 38 2.77 3.40 -14.27
C PHE A 38 3.89 2.37 -14.19
N VAL A 39 4.41 2.16 -12.98
CA VAL A 39 5.18 0.95 -12.63
C VAL A 39 4.20 -0.16 -12.24
N PHE A 40 3.13 0.21 -11.52
CA PHE A 40 2.01 -0.67 -11.23
C PHE A 40 0.70 -0.01 -11.66
N GLY A 41 -0.06 -0.65 -12.54
CA GLY A 41 -1.33 -0.17 -13.07
C GLY A 41 -2.36 -1.28 -13.34
N PRO A 42 -2.59 -2.24 -12.42
CA PRO A 42 -3.60 -3.30 -12.62
C PRO A 42 -5.03 -2.77 -12.78
N LEU A 43 -5.31 -1.51 -12.41
CA LEU A 43 -6.59 -0.86 -12.72
C LEU A 43 -6.85 -0.71 -14.23
N LEU A 44 -5.80 -0.63 -15.05
CA LEU A 44 -5.92 -0.59 -16.51
C LEU A 44 -5.87 -1.98 -17.13
N ASP A 45 -4.95 -2.83 -16.66
CA ASP A 45 -4.77 -4.20 -17.14
C ASP A 45 -4.13 -5.05 -16.04
N GLU A 46 -4.86 -6.04 -15.49
CA GLU A 46 -4.35 -6.88 -14.40
C GLU A 46 -3.17 -7.77 -14.80
N GLN A 47 -3.02 -8.08 -16.10
CA GLN A 47 -1.96 -8.97 -16.59
C GLN A 47 -0.70 -8.19 -16.98
N LYS A 48 -0.87 -7.00 -17.55
CA LYS A 48 0.24 -6.15 -18.05
C LYS A 48 0.59 -4.99 -17.12
N GLY A 49 -0.26 -4.72 -16.12
CA GLY A 49 -0.09 -3.64 -15.16
C GLY A 49 0.93 -3.90 -14.07
N GLY A 50 1.62 -5.04 -14.07
CA GLY A 50 2.52 -5.42 -12.98
C GLY A 50 1.78 -5.75 -11.67
N GLU A 51 2.51 -6.26 -10.70
CA GLU A 51 1.97 -6.66 -9.41
C GLU A 51 2.96 -6.32 -8.29
N TYR A 52 2.51 -5.54 -7.31
CA TYR A 52 3.16 -5.45 -6.01
C TYR A 52 2.16 -5.73 -4.88
N SER A 53 2.21 -6.93 -4.30
CA SER A 53 1.24 -7.41 -3.31
C SER A 53 1.91 -8.12 -2.13
N ILE A 54 1.28 -8.06 -0.95
CA ILE A 54 1.73 -8.73 0.29
C ILE A 54 0.52 -9.48 0.87
N ARG A 55 0.12 -10.56 0.18
CA ARG A 55 -1.15 -11.27 0.44
C ARG A 55 -0.96 -12.49 1.34
N PRO A 56 -1.99 -12.90 2.10
CA PRO A 56 -1.94 -14.16 2.84
C PRO A 56 -2.07 -15.36 1.90
N ALA A 57 -1.73 -16.54 2.39
CA ALA A 57 -2.12 -17.80 1.74
C ALA A 57 -3.55 -18.17 2.16
N GLY A 58 -4.51 -18.04 1.24
CA GLY A 58 -5.91 -18.44 1.44
C GLY A 58 -6.86 -17.31 1.80
N GLU A 59 -8.00 -17.66 2.40
CA GLU A 59 -9.03 -16.71 2.82
C GLU A 59 -8.55 -15.79 3.95
N PHE A 60 -9.03 -14.56 3.93
CA PHE A 60 -8.67 -13.54 4.92
C PHE A 60 -9.75 -12.49 5.08
N THR A 61 -9.72 -11.81 6.22
CA THR A 61 -10.41 -10.53 6.41
C THR A 61 -9.39 -9.41 6.52
N SER A 62 -9.81 -8.19 6.19
CA SER A 62 -8.94 -7.02 6.22
C SER A 62 -9.60 -5.86 6.95
N HIS A 63 -8.78 -5.06 7.63
CA HIS A 63 -9.17 -3.79 8.22
C HIS A 63 -8.12 -2.75 7.87
N GLN A 64 -8.50 -1.76 7.07
CA GLN A 64 -7.61 -0.72 6.58
C GLN A 64 -7.96 0.63 7.21
N TYR A 65 -6.95 1.33 7.73
CA TYR A 65 -7.09 2.62 8.38
C TYR A 65 -5.81 3.45 8.25
N TYR A 66 -5.92 4.76 8.42
CA TYR A 66 -4.74 5.62 8.55
C TYR A 66 -4.35 5.76 10.02
N VAL A 67 -3.04 5.81 10.28
CA VAL A 67 -2.56 6.27 11.60
C VAL A 67 -3.04 7.70 11.81
N PRO A 68 -3.68 8.02 12.95
CA PRO A 68 -4.29 9.33 13.18
C PRO A 68 -3.36 10.50 12.87
N ASN A 69 -3.86 11.50 12.16
CA ASN A 69 -3.14 12.72 11.77
C ASN A 69 -1.90 12.48 10.88
N THR A 70 -1.84 11.37 10.14
CA THR A 70 -0.75 11.09 9.21
C THR A 70 -1.27 10.58 7.86
N ASN A 71 -0.40 10.57 6.84
CA ASN A 71 -0.63 9.81 5.59
C ASN A 71 0.08 8.43 5.63
N VAL A 72 0.08 7.79 6.80
CA VAL A 72 0.58 6.41 6.96
C VAL A 72 -0.61 5.47 6.94
N LEU A 73 -0.67 4.61 5.93
CA LEU A 73 -1.75 3.66 5.74
C LEU A 73 -1.40 2.34 6.40
N VAL A 74 -2.34 1.78 7.13
CA VAL A 74 -2.21 0.50 7.80
C VAL A 74 -3.29 -0.44 7.30
N THR A 75 -2.89 -1.63 6.86
CA THR A 75 -3.81 -2.72 6.52
C THR A 75 -3.51 -3.92 7.39
N GLU A 76 -4.44 -4.26 8.28
CA GLU A 76 -4.39 -5.46 9.10
C GLU A 76 -5.10 -6.60 8.38
N ILE A 77 -4.44 -7.75 8.29
CA ILE A 77 -4.92 -8.95 7.62
C ILE A 77 -5.03 -10.07 8.66
N THR A 78 -6.20 -10.68 8.74
CA THR A 78 -6.47 -11.81 9.63
C THR A 78 -6.75 -13.08 8.82
N THR A 79 -6.10 -14.17 9.21
CA THR A 79 -6.24 -15.51 8.60
C THR A 79 -6.48 -16.55 9.69
N ALA A 80 -6.80 -17.79 9.32
CA ALA A 80 -6.92 -18.89 10.27
C ALA A 80 -5.62 -19.19 11.05
N ALA A 81 -4.44 -18.87 10.48
CA ALA A 81 -3.14 -19.16 11.09
C ALA A 81 -2.58 -18.02 11.96
N GLY A 82 -3.23 -16.85 11.97
CA GLY A 82 -2.75 -15.66 12.65
C GLY A 82 -3.04 -14.38 11.86
N SER A 83 -2.50 -13.27 12.35
CA SER A 83 -2.68 -11.95 11.76
C SER A 83 -1.36 -11.22 11.57
N TYR A 84 -1.30 -10.40 10.53
CA TYR A 84 -0.18 -9.51 10.26
C TYR A 84 -0.70 -8.16 9.78
N ARG A 85 0.18 -7.18 9.77
CA ARG A 85 -0.12 -5.82 9.37
C ARG A 85 0.90 -5.36 8.35
N VAL A 86 0.41 -4.67 7.33
CA VAL A 86 1.22 -3.94 6.35
C VAL A 86 1.04 -2.45 6.58
N THR A 87 2.14 -1.76 6.84
CA THR A 87 2.17 -0.30 6.99
C THR A 87 2.83 0.31 5.75
N ASP A 88 2.05 1.03 4.96
CA ASP A 88 2.44 1.64 3.70
C ASP A 88 2.59 3.16 3.88
N PHE A 89 3.75 3.71 3.53
CA PHE A 89 4.00 5.15 3.60
C PHE A 89 5.08 5.62 2.61
N ALA A 90 5.04 6.91 2.29
CA ALA A 90 6.06 7.59 1.52
C ALA A 90 6.74 8.64 2.42
N PRO A 91 8.07 8.58 2.66
CA PRO A 91 8.73 9.50 3.57
C PRO A 91 8.60 10.96 3.13
N ARG A 92 8.31 11.84 4.10
CA ARG A 92 8.36 13.30 3.98
C ARG A 92 8.81 13.88 5.30
N PHE A 93 10.02 14.42 5.35
CA PHE A 93 10.59 14.95 6.59
C PHE A 93 11.47 16.17 6.33
N MET A 94 11.74 16.97 7.36
CA MET A 94 12.65 18.09 7.27
C MET A 94 14.09 17.59 7.30
N GLN A 95 14.90 18.02 6.34
CA GLN A 95 16.32 17.73 6.26
C GLN A 95 17.03 18.95 5.69
N TYR A 96 18.08 19.44 6.36
CA TYR A 96 18.83 20.63 5.94
C TYR A 96 17.92 21.85 5.66
N GLU A 97 17.02 22.16 6.61
CA GLU A 97 16.07 23.28 6.50
C GLU A 97 15.11 23.22 5.29
N ARG A 98 14.94 22.06 4.66
CA ARG A 98 14.02 21.85 3.53
C ARG A 98 13.20 20.58 3.73
N TYR A 99 12.01 20.55 3.14
CA TYR A 99 11.25 19.31 3.04
C TYR A 99 11.93 18.35 2.05
N TYR A 100 12.41 17.24 2.57
CA TYR A 100 12.91 16.13 1.79
C TYR A 100 11.76 15.14 1.51
N LYS A 101 11.56 14.84 0.22
CA LYS A 101 10.51 13.97 -0.32
C LYS A 101 11.14 12.97 -1.29
N PRO A 102 11.85 11.96 -0.78
CA PRO A 102 12.56 11.01 -1.62
C PRO A 102 11.59 10.21 -2.46
N LEU A 103 12.07 9.72 -3.61
CA LEU A 103 11.39 8.67 -4.36
C LEU A 103 11.58 7.35 -3.62
N MET A 104 10.84 7.18 -2.52
CA MET A 104 10.85 5.99 -1.69
C MET A 104 9.42 5.64 -1.27
N PHE A 105 9.01 4.42 -1.61
CA PHE A 105 7.78 3.82 -1.13
C PHE A 105 8.16 2.70 -0.16
N ILE A 106 7.72 2.83 1.09
CA ILE A 106 8.08 1.90 2.15
C ILE A 106 6.83 1.11 2.55
N ARG A 107 7.01 -0.22 2.58
CA ARG A 107 6.01 -1.18 3.03
C ARG A 107 6.61 -1.99 4.17
N LYS A 108 6.13 -1.80 5.39
CA LYS A 108 6.61 -2.52 6.58
C LYS A 108 5.63 -3.64 6.92
N VAL A 109 6.12 -4.87 7.03
CA VAL A 109 5.32 -6.06 7.36
C VAL A 109 5.62 -6.50 8.79
N GLU A 110 4.59 -6.65 9.62
CA GLU A 110 4.72 -7.02 11.02
C GLU A 110 3.72 -8.11 11.38
N VAL A 111 4.19 -9.15 12.07
CA VAL A 111 3.29 -10.15 12.67
C VAL A 111 2.58 -9.52 13.85
N VAL A 112 1.26 -9.71 13.93
CA VAL A 112 0.44 -9.24 15.04
C VAL A 112 0.14 -10.41 15.99
N SER A 113 -0.18 -11.60 15.44
CA SER A 113 -0.42 -12.81 16.22
C SER A 113 -0.23 -14.07 15.40
N GLY A 114 0.03 -15.20 16.07
CA GLY A 114 0.14 -16.52 15.41
C GLY A 114 1.33 -16.63 14.45
N ALA A 115 1.18 -17.46 13.43
CA ALA A 115 2.20 -17.73 12.41
C ALA A 115 1.61 -17.59 10.99
N PRO A 116 1.21 -16.36 10.59
CA PRO A 116 0.60 -16.14 9.28
C PRO A 116 1.61 -16.39 8.16
N ARG A 117 1.14 -17.03 7.08
CA ARG A 117 1.93 -17.21 5.86
C ARG A 117 1.61 -16.08 4.88
N VAL A 118 2.65 -15.39 4.43
CA VAL A 118 2.54 -14.24 3.52
C VAL A 118 3.29 -14.53 2.22
N ARG A 119 2.68 -14.16 1.10
CA ARG A 119 3.30 -14.14 -0.22
C ARG A 119 3.52 -12.70 -0.64
N VAL A 120 4.78 -12.38 -0.95
CA VAL A 120 5.16 -11.10 -1.55
C VAL A 120 5.40 -11.33 -3.03
N ALA A 121 4.75 -10.53 -3.88
CA ALA A 121 5.02 -10.50 -5.32
C ALA A 121 5.42 -9.08 -5.72
N CYS A 122 6.44 -8.94 -6.57
CA CYS A 122 6.87 -7.69 -7.17
C CYS A 122 7.36 -7.99 -8.60
N ARG A 123 6.56 -7.72 -9.62
CA ARG A 123 6.84 -8.04 -11.03
C ARG A 123 6.15 -7.10 -11.99
#